data_AF-A0A2G2YCG1-F1
#
_entry.id   AF-A0A2G2YCG1-F1
#
_cell.length_a   1.000
_cell.length_b   1.000
_cell.length_c   1.000
_cell.angle_alpha   90.00
_cell.angle_beta   90.00
_cell.angle_gamma   90.00
#
_symmetry.space_group_name_H-M   'P 1'
#
loop_
_entity.id
_entity.type
_entity.pdbx_description
1 polymer ?
#
loop_
_entity_poly.entity_id
_entity_poly.type
_entity_poly.pdbx_seq_one_letter_code
_entity_poly.pdbx_strand_id
1 'polypeptide(L)'
;MPRKVKTPKVKKPCTATSPLDVLSNLPAHVLDDILICLPLRDAVRTSILSNKWRFNWCRPPALMLDQTLWDTTNENINFVTRFTDIIYHIMAFHVGPITKFILSIADIILNHIQINEPKLKSFDFTGNVDLISLKKVPVLVKLSLADTVEPSWKAGQPDLSKYFESFPTLELLHLNFHSVQFLSAGSVDIAAKLSAPLNCLKSLCLSDICLDESVELSVVLCLIRSSPYLQDIQIKFDYSALDKLVVPVSGDVVNEIPASFMGVTLNHLRSVKLEGISGTETEIEFIKLLLAKSSMLVRMLIQPKIENETAETRLKVLAEITKFPRASTKAEVDYRLDDNCVLVSSQ
;
A
#
# COMPACT_ATOMS: atom_id res chain seq x y z
N MET A 1 -58.09 -51.23 -26.20
CA MET A 1 -57.37 -50.06 -25.65
C MET A 1 -57.58 -48.86 -26.58
N PRO A 2 -58.43 -47.87 -26.25
CA PRO A 2 -58.63 -46.71 -27.12
C PRO A 2 -57.58 -45.61 -26.83
N ARG A 3 -57.04 -45.00 -27.90
CA ARG A 3 -56.13 -43.83 -27.84
C ARG A 3 -56.89 -42.60 -27.34
N LYS A 4 -56.44 -42.01 -26.23
CA LYS A 4 -56.94 -40.69 -25.75
C LYS A 4 -56.42 -39.58 -26.67
N VAL A 5 -57.35 -38.85 -27.29
CA VAL A 5 -57.10 -37.58 -27.98
C VAL A 5 -56.87 -36.49 -26.92
N LYS A 6 -55.73 -35.81 -26.96
CA LYS A 6 -55.43 -34.63 -26.12
C LYS A 6 -55.98 -33.37 -26.80
N THR A 7 -56.87 -32.65 -26.13
CA THR A 7 -57.28 -31.29 -26.51
C THR A 7 -56.21 -30.26 -26.09
N PRO A 8 -56.03 -29.16 -26.84
CA PRO A 8 -55.03 -28.14 -26.51
C PRO A 8 -55.51 -27.21 -25.39
N LYS A 9 -54.65 -26.97 -24.40
CA LYS A 9 -54.89 -25.98 -23.33
C LYS A 9 -54.74 -24.56 -23.89
N VAL A 10 -55.80 -23.78 -23.82
CA VAL A 10 -55.80 -22.33 -24.09
C VAL A 10 -54.91 -21.62 -23.06
N LYS A 11 -53.83 -20.97 -23.50
CA LYS A 11 -53.03 -20.07 -22.66
C LYS A 11 -53.77 -18.75 -22.49
N LYS A 12 -54.12 -18.38 -21.26
CA LYS A 12 -54.57 -17.03 -20.91
C LYS A 12 -53.39 -16.05 -21.05
N PRO A 13 -53.56 -14.86 -21.67
CA PRO A 13 -52.54 -13.82 -21.64
C PRO A 13 -52.60 -13.13 -20.27
N CYS A 14 -51.62 -13.40 -19.42
CA CYS A 14 -51.40 -12.60 -18.22
C CYS A 14 -50.69 -11.31 -18.64
N THR A 15 -51.42 -10.21 -18.79
CA THR A 15 -50.85 -8.85 -18.79
C THR A 15 -50.52 -8.48 -17.35
N ALA A 16 -49.45 -9.06 -16.81
CA ALA A 16 -48.79 -8.50 -15.64
C ALA A 16 -47.82 -7.44 -16.15
N THR A 17 -48.19 -6.17 -16.03
CA THR A 17 -47.25 -5.07 -16.19
C THR A 17 -46.11 -5.34 -15.23
N SER A 18 -44.93 -5.66 -15.77
CA SER A 18 -43.74 -5.92 -14.96
C SER A 18 -43.52 -4.71 -14.03
N PRO A 19 -43.04 -4.91 -12.79
CA PRO A 19 -42.65 -3.79 -11.94
C PRO A 19 -41.72 -2.90 -12.75
N LEU A 20 -41.99 -1.60 -12.79
CA LEU A 20 -41.15 -0.65 -13.51
C LEU A 20 -39.71 -0.86 -13.00
N ASP A 21 -38.79 -1.24 -13.90
CA ASP A 21 -37.41 -1.52 -13.53
C ASP A 21 -36.70 -0.18 -13.23
N VAL A 22 -36.97 0.36 -12.04
CA VAL A 22 -36.51 1.68 -11.57
C VAL A 22 -34.98 1.73 -11.59
N LEU A 23 -34.33 0.63 -11.21
CA LEU A 23 -32.87 0.51 -11.17
C LEU A 23 -32.27 0.61 -12.58
N SER A 24 -32.84 -0.08 -13.58
CA SER A 24 -32.35 -0.01 -14.96
C SER A 24 -32.70 1.30 -15.71
N ASN A 25 -33.43 2.21 -15.07
CA ASN A 25 -33.76 3.53 -15.61
C ASN A 25 -32.88 4.65 -15.03
N LEU A 26 -31.98 4.33 -14.10
CA LEU A 26 -31.00 5.29 -13.59
C LEU A 26 -29.99 5.69 -14.67
N PRO A 27 -29.46 6.93 -14.65
CA PRO A 27 -28.36 7.34 -15.52
C PRO A 27 -27.11 6.48 -15.33
N ALA A 28 -26.33 6.28 -16.40
CA ALA A 28 -25.14 5.42 -16.39
C ALA A 28 -24.13 5.79 -15.27
N HIS A 29 -23.87 7.08 -15.05
CA HIS A 29 -22.94 7.52 -14.00
C HIS A 29 -23.38 7.10 -12.59
N VAL A 30 -24.69 7.11 -12.30
CA VAL A 30 -25.22 6.66 -11.01
C VAL A 30 -25.07 5.15 -10.84
N LEU A 31 -25.25 4.39 -11.92
CA LEU A 31 -25.02 2.94 -11.91
C LEU A 31 -23.54 2.61 -11.68
N ASP A 32 -22.64 3.37 -12.30
CA ASP A 32 -21.20 3.22 -12.10
C ASP A 32 -20.82 3.54 -10.65
N ASP A 33 -21.36 4.61 -10.06
CA ASP A 33 -21.14 4.97 -8.65
C ASP A 33 -21.63 3.87 -7.70
N ILE A 34 -22.81 3.30 -7.96
CA ILE A 34 -23.34 2.16 -7.18
C ILE A 34 -22.40 0.96 -7.28
N LEU A 35 -21.94 0.62 -8.49
CA LEU A 35 -21.10 -0.55 -8.73
C LEU A 35 -19.70 -0.41 -8.12
N ILE A 36 -19.12 0.81 -8.09
CA ILE A 36 -17.84 1.08 -7.45
C ILE A 36 -17.90 0.88 -5.94
N CYS A 37 -19.08 1.01 -5.33
CA CYS A 37 -19.30 0.76 -3.90
C CYS A 37 -19.50 -0.72 -3.56
N LEU A 38 -19.60 -1.62 -4.55
CA LEU A 38 -19.82 -3.05 -4.33
C LEU A 38 -18.52 -3.84 -4.52
N PRO A 39 -18.25 -4.87 -3.70
CA PRO A 39 -17.24 -5.87 -4.04
C PRO A 39 -17.53 -6.47 -5.42
N LEU A 40 -16.50 -6.81 -6.19
CA LEU A 40 -16.68 -7.25 -7.58
C LEU A 40 -17.63 -8.44 -7.70
N ARG A 41 -17.60 -9.37 -6.74
CA ARG A 41 -18.52 -10.51 -6.69
C ARG A 41 -19.99 -10.06 -6.70
N ASP A 42 -20.31 -9.06 -5.90
CA ASP A 42 -21.67 -8.54 -5.77
C ASP A 42 -22.04 -7.66 -6.97
N ALA A 43 -21.08 -6.88 -7.50
CA ALA A 43 -21.23 -6.18 -8.77
C ALA A 43 -21.57 -7.15 -9.91
N VAL A 44 -20.86 -8.28 -10.04
CA VAL A 44 -21.16 -9.33 -11.02
C VAL A 44 -22.54 -9.95 -10.77
N ARG A 45 -22.94 -10.18 -9.52
CA ARG A 45 -24.28 -10.71 -9.18
C ARG A 45 -25.41 -9.79 -9.64
N THR A 46 -25.20 -8.48 -9.71
CA THR A 46 -26.22 -7.56 -10.27
C THR A 46 -26.60 -7.89 -11.73
N SER A 47 -25.76 -8.65 -12.45
CA SER A 47 -26.02 -9.11 -13.82
C SER A 47 -27.32 -9.90 -13.99
N ILE A 48 -27.87 -10.47 -12.91
CA ILE A 48 -29.12 -11.23 -12.95
C ILE A 48 -30.37 -10.34 -12.81
N LEU A 49 -30.21 -9.06 -12.43
CA LEU A 49 -31.32 -8.15 -12.18
C LEU A 49 -32.11 -7.87 -13.47
N SER A 50 -31.41 -7.64 -14.58
CA SER A 50 -32.02 -7.50 -15.91
C SER A 50 -30.98 -7.64 -17.03
N ASN A 51 -31.44 -7.74 -18.27
CA ASN A 51 -30.56 -7.74 -19.44
C ASN A 51 -29.70 -6.47 -19.55
N LYS A 52 -30.18 -5.33 -19.01
CA LYS A 52 -29.41 -4.08 -18.97
C LYS A 52 -28.27 -4.14 -17.97
N TRP A 53 -28.44 -4.85 -16.85
CA TRP A 53 -27.43 -4.98 -15.80
C TRP A 53 -26.32 -6.00 -16.13
N ARG A 54 -26.59 -6.92 -17.06
CA ARG A 54 -25.72 -8.06 -17.40
C ARG A 54 -24.24 -7.74 -17.56
N PHE A 55 -23.90 -6.55 -18.07
CA PHE A 55 -22.52 -6.12 -18.35
C PHE A 55 -22.16 -4.78 -17.69
N ASN A 56 -22.96 -4.27 -16.75
CA ASN A 56 -22.62 -2.99 -16.12
C ASN A 56 -21.37 -3.09 -15.26
N TRP A 57 -21.14 -4.22 -14.58
CA TRP A 57 -19.95 -4.47 -13.77
C TRP A 57 -18.62 -4.44 -14.58
N CYS A 58 -18.69 -4.53 -15.91
CA CYS A 58 -17.54 -4.48 -16.80
C CYS A 58 -16.97 -3.07 -17.02
N ARG A 59 -17.73 -2.02 -16.72
CA ARG A 59 -17.40 -0.62 -17.07
C ARG A 59 -16.62 0.16 -16.01
N PRO A 60 -16.83 -0.06 -14.69
CA PRO A 60 -16.12 0.68 -13.66
C PRO A 60 -14.61 0.67 -13.87
N PRO A 61 -13.94 1.82 -13.76
CA PRO A 61 -12.50 1.93 -13.95
C PRO A 61 -11.70 1.50 -12.71
N ALA A 62 -12.41 1.13 -11.63
CA ALA A 62 -11.85 0.58 -10.41
C ALA A 62 -12.18 -0.91 -10.33
N LEU A 63 -11.13 -1.74 -10.27
CA LEU A 63 -11.24 -3.18 -10.12
C LEU A 63 -10.73 -3.59 -8.73
N MET A 64 -11.58 -4.25 -7.95
CA MET A 64 -11.22 -4.77 -6.63
C MET A 64 -11.39 -6.28 -6.61
N LEU A 65 -10.30 -6.99 -6.34
CA LEU A 65 -10.25 -8.43 -6.21
C LEU A 65 -9.81 -8.79 -4.80
N ASP A 66 -10.66 -9.52 -4.09
CA ASP A 66 -10.45 -9.94 -2.71
C ASP A 66 -10.80 -11.41 -2.53
N GLN A 67 -10.60 -11.90 -1.30
CA GLN A 67 -10.83 -13.31 -0.95
C GLN A 67 -12.22 -13.85 -1.30
N THR A 68 -13.23 -12.99 -1.30
CA THR A 68 -14.61 -13.41 -1.55
C THR A 68 -14.83 -13.98 -2.95
N LEU A 69 -13.94 -13.66 -3.90
CA LEU A 69 -14.00 -14.17 -5.28
C LEU A 69 -13.64 -15.64 -5.42
N TRP A 70 -12.81 -16.16 -4.51
CA TRP A 70 -12.30 -17.54 -4.57
C TRP A 70 -12.69 -18.41 -3.38
N ASP A 71 -13.36 -17.85 -2.37
CA ASP A 71 -14.05 -18.54 -1.27
C ASP A 71 -15.29 -19.34 -1.78
N THR A 72 -15.05 -20.24 -2.72
CA THR A 72 -16.05 -21.18 -3.24
C THR A 72 -15.85 -22.55 -2.65
N THR A 73 -16.95 -23.25 -2.36
CA THR A 73 -17.04 -24.56 -1.71
C THR A 73 -16.43 -25.74 -2.50
N ASN A 74 -15.66 -25.48 -3.56
CA ASN A 74 -15.08 -26.53 -4.40
C ASN A 74 -13.56 -26.56 -4.22
N GLU A 75 -13.13 -27.29 -3.19
CA GLU A 75 -11.72 -27.42 -2.75
C GLU A 75 -10.84 -28.17 -3.76
N ASN A 76 -11.43 -28.78 -4.81
CA ASN A 76 -10.71 -29.65 -5.75
C ASN A 76 -9.90 -28.92 -6.83
N ILE A 77 -10.10 -27.61 -7.04
CA ILE A 77 -9.36 -26.84 -8.07
C ILE A 77 -8.23 -26.05 -7.42
N ASN A 78 -7.00 -26.20 -7.94
CA ASN A 78 -5.86 -25.39 -7.52
C ASN A 78 -6.19 -23.89 -7.63
N PHE A 79 -5.92 -23.15 -6.55
CA PHE A 79 -6.17 -21.72 -6.45
C PHE A 79 -5.55 -20.92 -7.59
N VAL A 80 -4.31 -21.20 -7.99
CA VAL A 80 -3.62 -20.45 -9.06
C VAL A 80 -4.39 -20.57 -10.37
N THR A 81 -4.89 -21.76 -10.69
CA THR A 81 -5.73 -21.99 -11.88
C THR A 81 -7.04 -21.21 -11.78
N ARG A 82 -7.73 -21.30 -10.63
CA ARG A 82 -8.98 -20.58 -10.39
C ARG A 82 -8.81 -19.06 -10.46
N PHE A 83 -7.76 -18.53 -9.84
CA PHE A 83 -7.39 -17.13 -9.86
C PHE A 83 -7.11 -16.66 -11.29
N THR A 84 -6.28 -17.43 -12.02
CA THR A 84 -5.95 -17.12 -13.42
C THR A 84 -7.21 -17.11 -14.30
N ASP A 85 -8.11 -18.08 -14.11
CA ASP A 85 -9.38 -18.12 -14.83
C ASP A 85 -10.24 -16.91 -14.50
N ILE A 86 -10.41 -16.56 -13.22
CA ILE A 86 -11.18 -15.38 -12.79
C ILE A 86 -10.61 -14.11 -13.42
N ILE A 87 -9.30 -13.89 -13.32
CA ILE A 87 -8.61 -12.75 -13.93
C ILE A 87 -8.84 -12.72 -15.43
N TYR A 88 -8.63 -13.84 -16.12
CA TYR A 88 -8.80 -13.93 -17.56
C TYR A 88 -10.21 -13.56 -17.98
N HIS A 89 -11.24 -14.07 -17.30
CA HIS A 89 -12.63 -13.72 -17.59
C HIS A 89 -12.90 -12.24 -17.32
N ILE A 90 -12.47 -11.70 -16.19
CA ILE A 90 -12.65 -10.28 -15.87
C ILE A 90 -12.00 -9.40 -16.94
N MET A 91 -10.75 -9.67 -17.30
CA MET A 91 -10.01 -8.92 -18.31
C MET A 91 -10.63 -9.06 -19.70
N ALA A 92 -11.18 -10.23 -20.05
CA ALA A 92 -11.86 -10.45 -21.32
C ALA A 92 -13.18 -9.68 -21.44
N PHE A 93 -13.88 -9.44 -20.32
CA PHE A 93 -15.16 -8.74 -20.31
C PHE A 93 -15.06 -7.26 -19.93
N HIS A 94 -13.96 -6.81 -19.32
CA HIS A 94 -13.79 -5.41 -18.91
C HIS A 94 -13.81 -4.48 -20.13
N VAL A 95 -14.54 -3.38 -20.02
CA VAL A 95 -14.72 -2.39 -21.08
C VAL A 95 -14.17 -1.06 -20.61
N GLY A 96 -13.05 -0.67 -21.20
CA GLY A 96 -12.41 0.62 -20.93
C GLY A 96 -11.11 0.46 -20.14
N PRO A 97 -10.51 1.57 -19.70
CA PRO A 97 -9.25 1.51 -18.98
C PRO A 97 -9.45 1.22 -17.48
N ILE A 98 -8.69 0.26 -16.96
CA ILE A 98 -8.55 0.08 -15.52
C ILE A 98 -7.58 1.15 -15.01
N THR A 99 -8.09 2.05 -14.17
CA THR A 99 -7.32 3.15 -13.59
C THR A 99 -6.97 2.91 -12.13
N LYS A 100 -7.74 2.07 -11.44
CA LYS A 100 -7.47 1.64 -10.06
C LYS A 100 -7.61 0.13 -9.98
N PHE A 101 -6.59 -0.54 -9.45
CA PHE A 101 -6.60 -1.98 -9.26
C PHE A 101 -6.19 -2.30 -7.82
N ILE A 102 -7.11 -2.90 -7.06
CA ILE A 102 -6.88 -3.42 -5.71
C ILE A 102 -6.88 -4.94 -5.80
N LEU A 103 -5.84 -5.58 -5.28
CA LEU A 103 -5.68 -7.03 -5.23
C LEU A 103 -5.31 -7.48 -3.82
N SER A 104 -6.15 -8.29 -3.19
CA SER A 104 -5.94 -8.84 -1.85
C SER A 104 -5.94 -10.36 -1.86
N ILE A 105 -4.83 -11.03 -1.49
CA ILE A 105 -4.66 -12.50 -1.54
C ILE A 105 -3.87 -13.00 -0.31
N ALA A 106 -4.52 -13.52 0.73
CA ALA A 106 -3.79 -13.97 1.93
C ALA A 106 -3.37 -15.47 1.90
N ASP A 107 -4.09 -16.34 1.20
CA ASP A 107 -4.03 -17.77 1.54
C ASP A 107 -2.94 -18.58 0.78
N ILE A 108 -2.42 -18.07 -0.34
CA ILE A 108 -1.48 -18.81 -1.20
C ILE A 108 -0.44 -17.87 -1.82
N ILE A 109 0.82 -18.32 -1.83
CA ILE A 109 1.93 -17.64 -2.50
C ILE A 109 1.73 -17.76 -4.02
N LEU A 110 1.51 -16.63 -4.69
CA LEU A 110 1.58 -16.55 -6.14
C LEU A 110 3.04 -16.39 -6.59
N ASN A 111 3.48 -17.20 -7.55
CA ASN A 111 4.88 -17.11 -8.02
C ASN A 111 5.19 -15.79 -8.74
N HIS A 112 4.25 -15.26 -9.51
CA HIS A 112 4.48 -14.03 -10.27
C HIS A 112 3.15 -13.41 -10.72
N ILE A 113 2.98 -12.12 -10.44
CA ILE A 113 1.90 -11.29 -10.97
C ILE A 113 2.52 -10.28 -11.94
N GLN A 114 2.09 -10.31 -13.19
CA GLN A 114 2.48 -9.32 -14.19
C GLN A 114 1.28 -8.46 -14.58
N ILE A 115 1.40 -7.15 -14.44
CA ILE A 115 0.36 -6.19 -14.81
C ILE A 115 0.89 -5.28 -15.91
N ASN A 116 0.13 -5.21 -17.00
CA ASN A 116 0.45 -4.46 -18.21
C ASN A 116 -0.67 -3.48 -18.54
N GLU A 117 -0.96 -2.52 -17.64
CA GLU A 117 -2.10 -1.62 -17.76
C GLU A 117 -1.66 -0.15 -17.97
N PRO A 118 -1.56 0.34 -19.22
CA PRO A 118 -0.94 1.63 -19.52
C PRO A 118 -1.69 2.86 -19.01
N LYS A 119 -2.94 2.68 -18.55
CA LYS A 119 -3.78 3.73 -17.98
C LYS A 119 -3.98 3.57 -16.47
N LEU A 120 -3.26 2.63 -15.84
CA LEU A 120 -3.32 2.38 -14.41
C LEU A 120 -2.73 3.57 -13.64
N LYS A 121 -3.52 4.16 -12.75
CA LYS A 121 -3.15 5.29 -11.90
C LYS A 121 -2.91 4.88 -10.45
N SER A 122 -3.57 3.83 -9.97
CA SER A 122 -3.46 3.34 -8.60
C SER A 122 -3.39 1.82 -8.59
N PHE A 123 -2.36 1.29 -7.92
CA PHE A 123 -2.24 -0.13 -7.65
C PHE A 123 -2.07 -0.35 -6.15
N ASP A 124 -2.95 -1.17 -5.57
CA ASP A 124 -2.92 -1.55 -4.17
C ASP A 124 -2.88 -3.08 -4.09
N PHE A 125 -1.77 -3.62 -3.59
CA PHE A 125 -1.59 -5.05 -3.37
C PHE A 125 -1.49 -5.35 -1.88
N THR A 126 -2.16 -6.40 -1.45
CA THR A 126 -2.02 -6.99 -0.11
C THR A 126 -2.03 -8.49 -0.24
N GLY A 127 -0.99 -9.20 0.21
CA GLY A 127 -1.01 -10.64 0.10
C GLY A 127 0.33 -11.33 -0.02
N ASN A 128 0.32 -12.53 -0.58
CA ASN A 128 1.51 -13.38 -0.70
C ASN A 128 1.89 -13.61 -2.16
N VAL A 129 3.00 -13.03 -2.59
CA VAL A 129 3.51 -13.17 -3.95
C VAL A 129 5.05 -13.11 -3.97
N ASP A 130 5.69 -13.97 -4.77
CA ASP A 130 7.15 -13.94 -4.90
C ASP A 130 7.64 -12.79 -5.77
N LEU A 131 6.85 -12.36 -6.77
CA LEU A 131 7.22 -11.29 -7.70
C LEU A 131 6.00 -10.52 -8.22
N ILE A 132 6.01 -9.20 -8.10
CA ILE A 132 5.07 -8.30 -8.80
C ILE A 132 5.84 -7.51 -9.86
N SER A 133 5.49 -7.69 -11.13
CA SER A 133 6.06 -6.94 -12.25
C SER A 133 5.02 -6.01 -12.87
N LEU A 134 5.16 -4.71 -12.60
CA LEU A 134 4.38 -3.66 -13.24
C LEU A 134 5.13 -3.16 -14.48
N LYS A 135 4.76 -3.65 -15.67
CA LYS A 135 5.41 -3.23 -16.92
C LYS A 135 4.50 -2.27 -17.69
N LYS A 136 5.08 -1.24 -18.29
CA LYS A 136 4.36 -0.28 -19.14
C LYS A 136 3.18 0.41 -18.40
N VAL A 137 3.40 0.91 -17.19
CA VAL A 137 2.40 1.63 -16.37
C VAL A 137 2.81 3.11 -16.16
N PRO A 138 3.03 3.89 -17.24
CA PRO A 138 3.73 5.18 -17.16
C PRO A 138 2.96 6.29 -16.44
N VAL A 139 1.66 6.09 -16.16
CA VAL A 139 0.78 7.06 -15.50
C VAL A 139 0.40 6.64 -14.07
N LEU A 140 1.11 5.67 -13.49
CA LEU A 140 0.88 5.24 -12.13
C LEU A 140 1.26 6.38 -11.17
N VAL A 141 0.29 6.79 -10.36
CA VAL A 141 0.41 7.87 -9.37
C VAL A 141 0.54 7.29 -7.96
N LYS A 142 -0.14 6.17 -7.69
CA LYS A 142 -0.13 5.49 -6.41
C LYS A 142 0.29 4.03 -6.55
N LEU A 143 1.25 3.62 -5.73
CA LEU A 143 1.67 2.24 -5.55
C LEU A 143 1.63 1.90 -4.06
N SER A 144 0.92 0.84 -3.68
CA SER A 144 0.93 0.28 -2.34
C SER A 144 1.19 -1.21 -2.42
N LEU A 145 2.25 -1.67 -1.77
CA LEU A 145 2.58 -3.09 -1.60
C LEU A 145 2.60 -3.40 -0.10
N ALA A 146 1.76 -4.34 0.32
CA ALA A 146 1.64 -4.79 1.70
C ALA A 146 1.68 -6.33 1.75
N ASP A 147 2.87 -6.89 1.64
CA ASP A 147 3.06 -8.34 1.60
C ASP A 147 2.95 -8.96 2.99
N THR A 148 2.39 -10.16 3.11
CA THR A 148 2.11 -10.80 4.42
C THR A 148 3.07 -11.92 4.81
N VAL A 149 4.00 -12.31 3.93
CA VAL A 149 4.96 -13.39 4.18
C VAL A 149 6.31 -13.02 3.58
N GLU A 150 7.39 -13.56 4.16
CA GLU A 150 8.74 -13.44 3.63
C GLU A 150 8.83 -13.89 2.16
N PRO A 151 9.55 -13.14 1.30
CA PRO A 151 9.67 -13.50 -0.10
C PRO A 151 10.34 -14.87 -0.23
N SER A 152 9.75 -15.79 -1.02
CA SER A 152 10.49 -16.98 -1.37
C SER A 152 11.55 -16.56 -2.40
N TRP A 153 12.84 -16.60 -2.02
CA TRP A 153 13.98 -16.23 -2.89
C TRP A 153 14.16 -17.14 -4.13
N LYS A 154 13.09 -17.83 -4.56
CA LYS A 154 13.06 -18.82 -5.64
C LYS A 154 12.70 -18.21 -7.00
N ALA A 155 11.96 -17.09 -7.04
CA ALA A 155 11.59 -16.41 -8.28
C ALA A 155 12.50 -15.19 -8.53
N GLY A 156 12.74 -14.87 -9.80
CA GLY A 156 13.67 -13.82 -10.23
C GLY A 156 13.55 -12.54 -9.40
N GLN A 157 14.64 -12.18 -8.74
CA GLN A 157 14.65 -11.11 -7.74
C GLN A 157 14.49 -9.74 -8.42
N PRO A 158 13.64 -8.85 -7.89
CA PRO A 158 13.52 -7.51 -8.42
C PRO A 158 14.83 -6.76 -8.20
N ASP A 159 15.29 -6.07 -9.25
CA ASP A 159 16.36 -5.10 -9.15
C ASP A 159 15.74 -3.77 -8.68
N LEU A 160 15.90 -3.45 -7.39
CA LEU A 160 15.40 -2.21 -6.79
C LEU A 160 15.77 -0.99 -7.62
N SER A 161 16.99 -0.97 -8.20
CA SER A 161 17.47 0.18 -8.96
C SER A 161 16.57 0.50 -10.15
N LYS A 162 16.01 -0.52 -10.82
CA LYS A 162 15.21 -0.39 -12.04
C LYS A 162 13.70 -0.52 -11.82
N TYR A 163 13.27 -1.00 -10.66
CA TYR A 163 11.86 -1.32 -10.40
C TYR A 163 10.91 -0.14 -10.71
N PHE A 164 11.32 1.07 -10.33
CA PHE A 164 10.53 2.29 -10.47
C PHE A 164 10.59 2.93 -11.87
N GLU A 165 11.45 2.46 -12.78
CA GLU A 165 11.62 3.05 -14.12
C GLU A 165 10.34 2.96 -14.97
N SER A 166 9.46 2.00 -14.68
CA SER A 166 8.22 1.77 -15.42
C SER A 166 7.09 2.74 -15.09
N PHE A 167 7.23 3.56 -14.04
CA PHE A 167 6.20 4.47 -13.54
C PHE A 167 6.80 5.79 -13.00
N PRO A 168 7.30 6.66 -13.89
CA PRO A 168 8.00 7.89 -13.50
C PRO A 168 7.08 8.95 -12.84
N THR A 169 5.76 8.82 -12.97
CA THR A 169 4.78 9.77 -12.42
C THR A 169 4.35 9.45 -10.98
N LEU A 170 5.02 8.49 -10.32
CA LEU A 170 4.63 8.04 -8.99
C LEU A 170 4.69 9.19 -7.97
N GLU A 171 3.57 9.46 -7.30
CA GLU A 171 3.45 10.50 -6.28
C GLU A 171 3.31 9.94 -4.87
N LEU A 172 2.71 8.75 -4.71
CA LEU A 172 2.51 8.08 -3.43
C LEU A 172 3.04 6.65 -3.50
N LEU A 173 3.99 6.34 -2.62
CA LEU A 173 4.54 5.00 -2.43
C LEU A 173 4.24 4.51 -1.02
N HIS A 174 3.61 3.35 -0.91
CA HIS A 174 3.44 2.62 0.34
C HIS A 174 4.10 1.24 0.26
N LEU A 175 4.95 0.91 1.23
CA LEU A 175 5.63 -0.38 1.36
C LEU A 175 5.58 -0.83 2.81
N ASN A 176 5.45 -2.13 3.07
CA ASN A 176 5.69 -2.68 4.41
C ASN A 176 7.04 -3.39 4.51
N PHE A 177 7.35 -3.93 5.69
CA PHE A 177 8.56 -4.72 5.95
C PHE A 177 8.86 -5.77 4.88
N HIS A 178 7.90 -6.66 4.61
CA HIS A 178 8.08 -7.75 3.65
C HIS A 178 8.26 -7.22 2.22
N SER A 179 7.56 -6.16 1.82
CA SER A 179 7.75 -5.53 0.51
C SER A 179 9.12 -4.84 0.38
N VAL A 180 9.66 -4.27 1.47
CA VAL A 180 11.03 -3.73 1.52
C VAL A 180 12.06 -4.86 1.36
N GLN A 181 11.88 -5.97 2.09
CA GLN A 181 12.74 -7.15 1.95
C GLN A 181 12.68 -7.73 0.53
N PHE A 182 11.48 -7.84 -0.06
CA PHE A 182 11.29 -8.24 -1.45
C PHE A 182 12.09 -7.38 -2.42
N LEU A 183 12.01 -6.05 -2.31
CA LEU A 183 12.76 -5.14 -3.17
C LEU A 183 14.27 -5.23 -2.96
N SER A 184 14.72 -5.53 -1.74
CA SER A 184 16.14 -5.66 -1.41
C SER A 184 16.77 -6.96 -1.92
N ALA A 185 15.99 -8.02 -2.10
CA ALA A 185 16.44 -9.39 -2.33
C ALA A 185 17.39 -9.57 -3.53
N GLY A 186 17.31 -8.71 -4.54
CA GLY A 186 18.13 -8.77 -5.75
C GLY A 186 19.36 -7.85 -5.77
N SER A 187 19.55 -7.03 -4.74
CA SER A 187 20.62 -6.02 -4.69
C SER A 187 21.75 -6.49 -3.78
N VAL A 188 22.89 -6.88 -4.36
CA VAL A 188 24.10 -7.27 -3.60
C VAL A 188 24.65 -6.09 -2.79
N ASP A 189 24.51 -4.88 -3.32
CA ASP A 189 24.74 -3.62 -2.64
C ASP A 189 23.51 -2.74 -2.88
N ILE A 190 22.77 -2.38 -1.82
CA ILE A 190 21.70 -1.39 -1.96
C ILE A 190 22.39 -0.06 -2.29
N ALA A 191 22.28 0.33 -3.56
CA ALA A 191 22.88 1.56 -4.05
C ALA A 191 22.46 2.75 -3.19
N ALA A 192 23.38 3.69 -2.96
CA ALA A 192 23.06 4.93 -2.26
C ALA A 192 21.88 5.70 -2.90
N LYS A 193 21.61 5.46 -4.20
CA LYS A 193 20.51 6.06 -4.95
C LYS A 193 20.03 5.12 -6.06
N LEU A 194 18.74 5.21 -6.42
CA LEU A 194 18.14 4.51 -7.57
C LEU A 194 18.75 5.00 -8.90
N SER A 195 18.64 4.19 -9.98
CA SER A 195 19.11 4.56 -11.32
C SER A 195 18.36 5.78 -11.86
N ALA A 196 17.05 5.80 -11.64
CA ALA A 196 16.15 6.88 -11.98
C ALA A 196 15.62 7.56 -10.70
N PRO A 197 15.76 8.89 -10.56
CA PRO A 197 15.21 9.60 -9.41
C PRO A 197 13.67 9.63 -9.46
N LEU A 198 13.05 9.49 -8.29
CA LEU A 198 11.61 9.57 -8.06
C LEU A 198 11.17 11.04 -7.97
N ASN A 199 11.32 11.76 -9.08
CA ASN A 199 11.09 13.22 -9.13
C ASN A 199 9.63 13.63 -8.85
N CYS A 200 8.67 12.72 -9.02
CA CYS A 200 7.26 13.01 -8.75
C CYS A 200 6.82 12.60 -7.34
N LEU A 201 7.64 11.86 -6.59
CA LEU A 201 7.23 11.30 -5.30
C LEU A 201 7.07 12.41 -4.26
N LYS A 202 5.84 12.54 -3.74
CA LYS A 202 5.46 13.52 -2.72
C LYS A 202 5.28 12.88 -1.36
N SER A 203 4.76 11.64 -1.32
CA SER A 203 4.46 10.93 -0.08
C SER A 203 5.10 9.55 -0.08
N LEU A 204 5.87 9.27 0.98
CA LEU A 204 6.45 7.97 1.27
C LEU A 204 5.84 7.44 2.58
N CYS A 205 5.14 6.32 2.49
CA CYS A 205 4.52 5.65 3.62
C CYS A 205 5.19 4.29 3.80
N LEU A 206 5.71 4.02 4.98
CA LEU A 206 6.35 2.75 5.30
C LEU A 206 5.70 2.16 6.55
N SER A 207 5.32 0.88 6.48
CA SER A 207 4.60 0.21 7.56
C SER A 207 5.38 -0.97 8.10
N ASP A 208 5.30 -1.15 9.43
CA ASP A 208 5.87 -2.28 10.15
C ASP A 208 7.41 -2.39 9.98
N ILE A 209 8.10 -1.27 9.79
CA ILE A 209 9.55 -1.22 9.54
C ILE A 209 10.36 -1.38 10.83
N CYS A 210 11.49 -2.09 10.74
CA CYS A 210 12.54 -2.07 11.74
C CYS A 210 13.80 -1.39 11.17
N LEU A 211 14.25 -0.26 11.73
CA LEU A 211 15.46 0.42 11.24
C LEU A 211 16.77 -0.18 11.78
N ASP A 212 16.71 -1.00 12.82
CA ASP A 212 17.90 -1.63 13.40
C ASP A 212 18.46 -2.73 12.46
N GLU A 213 17.67 -3.15 11.47
CA GLU A 213 18.13 -3.99 10.38
C GLU A 213 18.78 -3.14 9.27
N SER A 214 20.03 -3.50 8.94
CA SER A 214 20.86 -2.76 7.99
C SER A 214 20.24 -2.65 6.58
N VAL A 215 19.48 -3.68 6.17
CA VAL A 215 18.87 -3.76 4.84
C VAL A 215 17.72 -2.76 4.72
N GLU A 216 16.82 -2.75 5.70
CA GLU A 216 15.65 -1.91 5.80
C GLU A 216 16.06 -0.44 5.84
N LEU A 217 16.99 -0.10 6.75
CA LEU A 217 17.57 1.24 6.83
C LEU A 217 18.15 1.69 5.48
N SER A 218 18.88 0.80 4.80
CA SER A 218 19.48 1.10 3.50
C SER A 218 18.43 1.36 2.43
N VAL A 219 17.33 0.59 2.38
CA VAL A 219 16.23 0.82 1.43
C VAL A 219 15.51 2.13 1.74
N VAL A 220 15.18 2.40 3.01
CA VAL A 220 14.55 3.67 3.42
C VAL A 220 15.39 4.86 2.99
N LEU A 221 16.70 4.82 3.26
CA LEU A 221 17.61 5.90 2.87
C LEU A 221 17.79 6.01 1.35
N CYS A 222 17.82 4.88 0.63
CA CYS A 222 17.87 4.87 -0.84
C CYS A 222 16.64 5.57 -1.43
N LEU A 223 15.44 5.26 -0.94
CA LEU A 223 14.19 5.88 -1.36
C LEU A 223 14.18 7.37 -1.08
N ILE A 224 14.59 7.78 0.14
CA ILE A 224 14.67 9.21 0.51
C ILE A 224 15.67 9.96 -0.38
N ARG A 225 16.89 9.44 -0.58
CA ARG A 225 17.91 10.06 -1.45
C ARG A 225 17.49 10.14 -2.91
N SER A 226 16.60 9.25 -3.33
CA SER A 226 16.07 9.19 -4.68
C SER A 226 14.85 10.09 -4.89
N SER A 227 14.31 10.70 -3.83
CA SER A 227 13.05 11.47 -3.84
C SER A 227 13.28 12.94 -3.49
N PRO A 228 13.81 13.76 -4.41
CA PRO A 228 14.28 15.12 -4.10
C PRO A 228 13.16 16.10 -3.67
N TYR A 229 11.91 15.83 -4.07
CA TYR A 229 10.75 16.70 -3.81
C TYR A 229 9.77 16.13 -2.78
N LEU A 230 10.23 15.18 -1.97
CA LEU A 230 9.42 14.51 -0.95
C LEU A 230 8.87 15.53 0.06
N GLN A 231 7.55 15.45 0.32
CA GLN A 231 6.80 16.40 1.16
C GLN A 231 6.31 15.75 2.45
N ASP A 232 5.96 14.47 2.38
CA ASP A 232 5.37 13.72 3.49
C ASP A 232 6.11 12.40 3.67
N ILE A 233 6.57 12.14 4.91
CA ILE A 233 7.09 10.84 5.34
C ILE A 233 6.18 10.32 6.45
N GLN A 234 5.66 9.11 6.28
CA GLN A 234 4.99 8.37 7.34
C GLN A 234 5.73 7.04 7.53
N ILE A 235 6.18 6.75 8.75
CA ILE A 235 6.78 5.47 9.11
C ILE A 235 6.11 4.93 10.36
N LYS A 236 5.58 3.71 10.26
CA LYS A 236 5.14 2.92 11.40
C LYS A 236 6.20 1.87 11.68
N PHE A 237 6.78 1.91 12.87
CA PHE A 237 7.76 0.96 13.34
C PHE A 237 7.08 -0.23 13.98
N ASP A 238 7.57 -1.42 13.67
CA ASP A 238 7.21 -2.64 14.38
C ASP A 238 8.45 -3.53 14.56
N TYR A 239 8.65 -3.96 15.80
CA TYR A 239 9.76 -4.80 16.24
C TYR A 239 9.24 -6.17 16.72
N SER A 240 7.94 -6.44 16.57
CA SER A 240 7.30 -7.69 17.03
C SER A 240 7.89 -8.94 16.36
N ALA A 241 8.39 -8.80 15.13
CA ALA A 241 9.05 -9.87 14.39
C ALA A 241 10.49 -10.16 14.86
N LEU A 242 11.10 -9.23 15.62
CA LEU A 242 12.45 -9.41 16.15
C LEU A 242 12.40 -10.15 17.48
N ASP A 243 12.98 -11.36 17.53
CA ASP A 243 13.25 -12.11 18.76
C ASP A 243 14.42 -11.49 19.58
N LYS A 244 14.51 -10.15 19.60
CA LYS A 244 15.58 -9.38 20.22
C LYS A 244 15.02 -8.42 21.26
N LEU A 245 15.70 -8.33 22.40
CA LEU A 245 15.48 -7.27 23.37
C LEU A 245 15.87 -5.94 22.74
N VAL A 246 14.88 -5.13 22.37
CA VAL A 246 15.10 -3.73 22.01
C VAL A 246 15.62 -3.02 23.25
N VAL A 247 16.87 -2.56 23.21
CA VAL A 247 17.48 -1.80 24.32
C VAL A 247 17.38 -0.32 23.95
N PRO A 248 16.57 0.47 24.68
CA PRO A 248 16.50 1.90 24.46
C PRO A 248 17.86 2.56 24.71
N VAL A 249 18.12 3.66 24.01
CA VAL A 249 19.36 4.45 24.18
C VAL A 249 19.64 4.70 25.66
N SER A 250 20.85 4.32 26.10
CA SER A 250 21.32 4.48 27.49
C SER A 250 22.41 5.54 27.67
N GLY A 251 22.78 6.27 26.61
CA GLY A 251 23.85 7.28 26.62
C GLY A 251 23.62 8.45 25.66
N ASP A 252 24.47 9.48 25.74
CA ASP A 252 24.44 10.64 24.85
C ASP A 252 24.61 10.20 23.40
N VAL A 253 23.57 10.39 22.58
CA VAL A 253 23.65 10.15 21.12
C VAL A 253 24.75 11.05 20.57
N VAL A 254 25.74 10.44 19.92
CA VAL A 254 26.92 11.13 19.40
C VAL A 254 26.49 12.33 18.55
N ASN A 255 27.16 13.48 18.72
CA ASN A 255 26.75 14.71 18.06
C ASN A 255 26.81 14.64 16.53
N GLU A 256 27.59 13.72 15.98
CA GLU A 256 27.80 13.58 14.53
C GLU A 256 26.69 12.75 13.86
N ILE A 257 26.42 13.04 12.58
CA ILE A 257 25.49 12.26 11.77
C ILE A 257 26.27 11.06 11.20
N PRO A 258 25.83 9.82 11.42
CA PRO A 258 26.49 8.63 10.85
C PRO A 258 26.77 8.72 9.35
N ALA A 259 27.88 8.13 8.93
CA ALA A 259 28.29 8.10 7.51
C ALA A 259 27.20 7.49 6.60
N SER A 260 26.43 6.52 7.14
CA SER A 260 25.29 5.90 6.47
C SER A 260 24.19 6.88 6.09
N PHE A 261 24.11 8.06 6.70
CA PHE A 261 23.12 9.10 6.43
C PHE A 261 23.64 10.25 5.55
N MET A 262 24.91 10.20 5.16
CA MET A 262 25.50 11.23 4.30
C MET A 262 24.78 11.32 2.95
N GLY A 263 24.66 12.53 2.40
CA GLY A 263 24.00 12.79 1.11
C GLY A 263 22.47 12.84 1.13
N VAL A 264 21.83 12.68 2.29
CA VAL A 264 20.37 12.88 2.43
C VAL A 264 20.02 14.37 2.36
N THR A 265 19.06 14.73 1.51
CA THR A 265 18.53 16.10 1.34
C THR A 265 17.01 16.09 1.45
N LEU A 266 16.44 16.91 2.33
CA LEU A 266 15.00 16.92 2.64
C LEU A 266 14.41 18.34 2.52
N ASN A 267 14.81 19.06 1.48
CA ASN A 267 14.51 20.49 1.33
C ASN A 267 13.02 20.81 1.12
N HIS A 268 12.20 19.82 0.77
CA HIS A 268 10.76 19.98 0.52
C HIS A 268 9.88 19.30 1.57
N LEU A 269 10.47 18.60 2.53
CA LEU A 269 9.73 17.84 3.54
C LEU A 269 8.97 18.80 4.44
N ARG A 270 7.65 18.62 4.55
CA ARG A 270 6.73 19.46 5.32
C ARG A 270 6.12 18.72 6.50
N SER A 271 5.85 17.44 6.33
CA SER A 271 5.18 16.60 7.32
C SER A 271 5.96 15.33 7.56
N VAL A 272 6.14 14.98 8.83
CA VAL A 272 6.67 13.69 9.25
C VAL A 272 5.70 13.08 10.26
N LYS A 273 5.36 11.81 10.09
CA LYS A 273 4.63 11.01 11.08
C LYS A 273 5.41 9.74 11.38
N LEU A 274 5.79 9.57 12.64
CA LEU A 274 6.52 8.41 13.15
C LEU A 274 5.65 7.73 14.22
N GLU A 275 5.36 6.45 14.04
CA GLU A 275 4.49 5.67 14.92
C GLU A 275 5.24 4.45 15.45
N GLY A 276 5.09 4.12 16.74
CA GLY A 276 5.74 2.95 17.34
C GLY A 276 7.21 3.16 17.73
N ILE A 277 7.64 4.40 17.95
CA ILE A 277 9.02 4.71 18.38
C ILE A 277 9.32 4.04 19.72
N SER A 278 10.40 3.27 19.75
CA SER A 278 10.86 2.53 20.94
C SER A 278 12.11 3.14 21.61
N GLY A 279 12.74 4.11 20.93
CA GLY A 279 13.92 4.81 21.40
C GLY A 279 15.22 4.08 21.10
N THR A 280 15.28 3.30 20.01
CA THR A 280 16.54 2.68 19.56
C THR A 280 17.52 3.75 19.07
N GLU A 281 18.82 3.45 19.10
CA GLU A 281 19.84 4.40 18.63
C GLU A 281 19.55 4.84 17.19
N THR A 282 19.23 3.89 16.30
CA THR A 282 18.97 4.18 14.89
C THR A 282 17.69 4.99 14.67
N GLU A 283 16.62 4.75 15.43
CA GLU A 283 15.41 5.58 15.37
C GLU A 283 15.71 7.03 15.76
N ILE A 284 16.46 7.22 16.85
CA ILE A 284 16.80 8.54 17.38
C ILE A 284 17.73 9.29 16.42
N GLU A 285 18.73 8.61 15.86
CA GLU A 285 19.60 9.17 14.83
C GLU A 285 18.82 9.52 13.55
N PHE A 286 17.84 8.70 13.16
CA PHE A 286 16.98 8.98 12.03
C PHE A 286 16.11 10.22 12.28
N ILE A 287 15.50 10.36 13.46
CA ILE A 287 14.76 11.57 13.86
C ILE A 287 15.68 12.80 13.80
N LYS A 288 16.89 12.69 14.36
CA LYS A 288 17.89 13.74 14.33
C LYS A 288 18.25 14.15 12.90
N LEU A 289 18.45 13.19 11.99
CA LEU A 289 18.68 13.42 10.58
C LEU A 289 17.52 14.20 9.94
N LEU A 290 16.28 13.75 10.16
CA LEU A 290 15.10 14.41 9.61
C LEU A 290 15.02 15.87 10.07
N LEU A 291 15.19 16.14 11.36
CA LEU A 291 15.16 17.51 11.90
C LEU A 291 16.32 18.38 11.37
N ALA A 292 17.52 17.82 11.26
CA ALA A 292 18.72 18.53 10.83
C ALA A 292 18.77 18.81 9.31
N LYS A 293 18.06 18.04 8.48
CA LYS A 293 18.09 18.16 7.01
C LYS A 293 16.81 18.74 6.40
N SER A 294 15.74 18.89 7.17
CA SER A 294 14.43 19.33 6.67
C SER A 294 14.18 20.81 6.92
N SER A 295 14.64 21.66 6.01
CA SER A 295 14.54 23.12 6.12
C SER A 295 13.11 23.68 5.96
N MET A 296 12.19 22.91 5.37
CA MET A 296 10.78 23.29 5.15
C MET A 296 9.79 22.54 6.06
N LEU A 297 10.28 21.81 7.06
CA LEU A 297 9.45 21.01 7.96
C LEU A 297 8.51 21.92 8.74
N VAL A 298 7.22 21.59 8.72
CA VAL A 298 6.16 22.29 9.44
C VAL A 298 5.72 21.48 10.64
N ARG A 299 5.48 20.18 10.44
CA ARG A 299 4.97 19.31 11.50
C ARG A 299 5.72 17.98 11.52
N MET A 300 6.10 17.56 12.72
CA MET A 300 6.59 16.22 13.01
C MET A 300 5.76 15.63 14.15
N LEU A 301 4.99 14.59 13.86
CA LEU A 301 4.21 13.84 14.83
C LEU A 301 4.99 12.58 15.21
N ILE A 302 5.24 12.39 16.50
CA ILE A 302 5.91 11.22 17.05
C ILE A 302 4.96 10.54 18.03
N GLN A 303 4.62 9.29 17.74
CA GLN A 303 3.81 8.43 18.60
C GLN A 303 4.70 7.28 19.10
N PRO A 304 5.05 7.25 20.39
CA PRO A 304 5.85 6.18 20.97
C PRO A 304 5.09 4.87 21.02
N LYS A 305 5.83 3.78 21.17
CA LYS A 305 5.28 2.46 21.45
C LYS A 305 4.69 2.47 22.87
N ILE A 306 3.42 2.11 22.99
CA ILE A 306 2.72 2.05 24.28
C ILE A 306 2.95 0.70 24.96
N GLU A 307 2.95 -0.37 24.16
CA GLU A 307 3.06 -1.74 24.65
C GLU A 307 4.48 -2.04 25.15
N ASN A 308 4.58 -2.55 26.38
CA ASN A 308 5.81 -3.02 27.02
C ASN A 308 6.88 -1.95 27.34
N GLU A 309 6.59 -0.66 27.14
CA GLU A 309 7.51 0.44 27.46
C GLU A 309 7.07 1.29 28.65
N THR A 310 8.03 1.59 29.52
CA THR A 310 7.78 2.43 30.70
C THR A 310 7.66 3.91 30.32
N ALA A 311 6.87 4.67 31.08
CA ALA A 311 6.75 6.12 30.90
C ALA A 311 8.10 6.83 31.02
N GLU A 312 9.02 6.31 31.84
CA GLU A 312 10.38 6.83 31.98
C GLU A 312 11.18 6.75 30.67
N THR A 313 11.09 5.63 29.94
CA THR A 313 11.76 5.48 28.63
C THR A 313 11.21 6.50 27.63
N ARG A 314 9.88 6.66 27.57
CA ARG A 314 9.23 7.65 26.69
C ARG A 314 9.68 9.08 27.00
N LEU A 315 9.78 9.43 28.28
CA LEU A 315 10.27 10.74 28.72
C LEU A 315 11.75 10.95 28.40
N LYS A 316 12.59 9.92 28.50
CA LYS A 316 14.00 10.00 28.08
C LYS A 316 14.13 10.24 26.58
N VAL A 317 13.38 9.50 25.76
CA VAL A 317 13.32 9.70 24.31
C VAL A 317 12.87 11.12 23.96
N LEU A 318 11.80 11.60 24.61
CA LEU A 318 11.33 12.96 24.44
C LEU A 318 12.41 13.99 24.80
N ALA A 319 13.07 13.82 25.96
CA ALA A 319 14.14 14.69 26.41
C ALA A 319 15.30 14.75 25.40
N GLU A 320 15.69 13.62 24.80
CA GLU A 320 16.72 13.60 23.74
C GLU A 320 16.26 14.34 22.47
N ILE A 321 15.06 14.06 21.98
CA ILE A 321 14.53 14.69 20.75
C ILE A 321 14.46 16.22 20.90
N THR A 322 14.14 16.72 22.09
CA THR A 322 14.08 18.17 22.35
C THR A 322 15.42 18.89 22.21
N LYS A 323 16.55 18.17 22.33
CA LYS A 323 17.90 18.75 22.21
C LYS A 323 18.36 18.92 20.76
N PHE A 324 17.69 18.28 19.79
CA PHE A 324 18.20 18.23 18.43
C PHE A 324 18.05 19.55 17.68
N PRO A 325 19.09 19.99 16.95
CA PRO A 325 19.02 21.18 16.13
C PRO A 325 18.02 20.97 14.99
N ARG A 326 17.22 22.01 14.70
CA ARG A 326 16.22 22.00 13.65
C ARG A 326 16.66 22.91 12.51
N ALA A 327 16.66 22.40 11.28
CA ALA A 327 16.93 23.22 10.10
C ALA A 327 15.77 24.18 9.77
N SER A 328 14.54 23.78 10.07
CA SER A 328 13.35 24.62 9.94
C SER A 328 13.03 25.33 11.25
N THR A 329 12.91 26.65 11.20
CA THR A 329 12.43 27.47 12.33
C THR A 329 10.93 27.37 12.56
N LYS A 330 10.18 26.77 11.62
CA LYS A 330 8.72 26.59 11.68
C LYS A 330 8.32 25.18 12.11
N ALA A 331 9.29 24.30 12.37
CA ALA A 331 9.02 22.91 12.68
C ALA A 331 8.44 22.77 14.09
N GLU A 332 7.18 22.35 14.15
CA GLU A 332 6.50 21.91 15.37
C GLU A 332 6.68 20.40 15.54
N VAL A 333 7.17 19.97 16.70
CA VAL A 333 7.31 18.55 17.05
C VAL A 333 6.25 18.23 18.10
N ASP A 334 5.32 17.34 17.75
CA ASP A 334 4.22 16.89 18.60
C ASP A 334 4.54 15.46 19.04
N TYR A 335 4.77 15.26 20.33
CA TYR A 335 5.06 13.94 20.91
C TYR A 335 3.88 13.51 21.77
N ARG A 336 3.19 12.43 21.36
CA ARG A 336 1.99 11.95 22.05
C ARG A 336 2.38 10.99 23.17
N LEU A 337 2.28 11.42 24.43
CA LEU A 337 2.61 10.57 25.58
C LEU A 337 1.53 9.52 25.88
N ASP A 338 0.28 9.80 25.49
CA ASP A 338 -0.91 8.94 25.42
C ASP A 338 -1.91 9.62 24.43
N ASP A 339 -3.19 9.22 24.34
CA ASP A 339 -4.23 9.84 23.48
C ASP A 339 -4.40 11.37 23.62
N ASN A 340 -3.69 12.02 24.55
CA ASN A 340 -3.58 13.47 24.69
C ASN A 340 -2.20 13.99 24.20
N CYS A 341 -2.22 14.89 23.20
CA CYS A 341 -1.05 15.57 22.63
C CYS A 341 -0.31 16.45 23.67
N VAL A 342 1.02 16.38 23.68
CA VAL A 342 1.88 17.42 24.28
C VAL A 342 2.59 18.14 23.13
N LEU A 343 2.21 19.40 22.91
CA LEU A 343 2.85 20.26 21.90
C LEU A 343 4.22 20.68 22.41
N VAL A 344 5.29 20.36 21.66
CA VAL A 344 6.65 20.84 21.93
C VAL A 344 6.98 21.99 20.99
N SER A 345 6.55 23.19 21.37
CA SER A 345 6.96 24.44 20.73
C SER A 345 8.31 24.90 21.27
N SER A 346 9.24 25.28 20.39
CA SER A 346 10.59 25.78 20.75
C SER A 346 10.58 27.23 21.24
N GLN A 347 11.41 27.50 22.25
CA GLN A 347 12.14 28.78 22.38
C GLN A 347 13.36 28.78 21.47
#